data_AF-A0A395NH98-F1
#
_entry.id   AF-A0A395NH98-F1
#
_cell.length_a   1.000
_cell.length_b   1.000
_cell.length_c   1.000
_cell.angle_alpha   90.00
_cell.angle_beta   90.00
_cell.angle_gamma   90.00
#
_symmetry.space_group_name_H-M   'P 1'
#
loop_
_entity.id
_entity.type
_entity.pdbx_description
1 polymer ?
#
loop_
_entity_poly.entity_id
_entity_poly.type
_entity_poly.pdbx_seq_one_letter_code
_entity_poly.pdbx_strand_id
1 'polypeptide(L)'
;MPARNRRFLTREPFRNDDRLTLQRAEGPFGFLNPTRAHFNHAELSSASTSGEIATPHESGDDAEVRREPPKQDTESNVPAKNVRFLWRSRDNRKGRHPLLVQEPLPGEEAPFMTPRRTSHPKEILKNIIKTFTYYPVWDISWLVAFIFTWGSVVWVLNSFFVWLPLVAPSTEFDGEIYYGGGVTAFIGAIVFFELGSILLVIEAVNADNSGCFGWAVEQLVDNERNGNPKLRVVANRHHCRHHHQNRANFVGKPSASALTKTQSASNSVNGEKHWQWFPSWHDLRTHYLHELGFLAGAAQLFGATVFGVSGFTALPGINNHLTPQWRLNAAYWIPQVIGGSGFIVSSTLYMLETQQKWWKPALHLLGWHIAFWNLVGAFGFTLCGALGMAYNNSGAQFQAGLATFW
;
A
#
# COMPACT_ATOMS: atom_id res chain seq x y z
N MET A 1 -4.48 -8.21 -30.15
CA MET A 1 -4.06 -7.01 -29.39
C MET A 1 -2.58 -7.16 -29.07
N PRO A 2 -1.71 -6.20 -29.45
CA PRO A 2 -0.26 -6.35 -29.29
C PRO A 2 0.10 -6.40 -27.80
N ALA A 3 1.13 -7.19 -27.49
CA ALA A 3 1.52 -7.51 -26.12
C ALA A 3 1.96 -6.25 -25.36
N ARG A 4 1.10 -5.76 -24.45
CA ARG A 4 1.46 -4.76 -23.42
C ARG A 4 2.57 -5.34 -22.54
N ASN A 5 3.68 -4.60 -22.42
CA ASN A 5 4.90 -4.85 -21.63
C ASN A 5 5.20 -6.31 -21.30
N ARG A 6 5.98 -6.99 -22.17
CA ARG A 6 6.50 -8.35 -21.90
C ARG A 6 7.65 -8.37 -20.88
N ARG A 7 8.24 -7.22 -20.55
CA ARG A 7 9.41 -7.07 -19.67
C ARG A 7 9.30 -5.79 -18.84
N PHE A 8 9.88 -5.81 -17.64
CA PHE A 8 10.09 -4.62 -16.83
C PHE A 8 11.13 -3.71 -17.51
N LEU A 9 10.94 -2.38 -17.47
CA LEU A 9 11.86 -1.45 -18.13
C LEU A 9 13.20 -1.35 -17.40
N THR A 10 13.22 -1.56 -16.08
CA THR A 10 14.42 -1.33 -15.29
C THR A 10 14.81 -2.44 -14.33
N ARG A 11 13.94 -2.84 -13.38
CA ARG A 11 14.20 -3.95 -12.45
C ARG A 11 13.02 -4.91 -12.47
N GLU A 12 13.29 -6.13 -12.93
CA GLU A 12 12.33 -7.22 -12.80
C GLU A 12 12.34 -7.72 -11.34
N PRO A 13 11.19 -7.76 -10.66
CA PRO A 13 11.10 -8.33 -9.33
C PRO A 13 11.49 -9.81 -9.38
N PHE A 14 12.26 -10.25 -8.40
CA PHE A 14 12.76 -11.64 -8.27
C PHE A 14 13.73 -12.11 -9.37
N ARG A 15 14.37 -11.21 -10.12
CA ARG A 15 15.37 -11.57 -11.15
C ARG A 15 16.51 -12.48 -10.65
N ASN A 16 16.81 -12.43 -9.35
CA ASN A 16 17.90 -13.20 -8.72
C ASN A 16 17.41 -14.48 -8.03
N ASP A 17 16.13 -14.83 -8.13
CA ASP A 17 15.58 -16.06 -7.56
C ASP A 17 15.38 -17.08 -8.67
N ASP A 18 16.31 -18.04 -8.76
CA ASP A 18 16.30 -19.09 -9.80
C ASP A 18 15.07 -20.01 -9.72
N ARG A 19 14.31 -19.96 -8.61
CA ARG A 19 13.09 -20.75 -8.41
C ARG A 19 11.88 -20.12 -9.10
N LEU A 20 11.93 -18.84 -9.46
CA LEU A 20 10.81 -18.10 -10.00
C LEU A 20 11.01 -17.76 -11.48
N THR A 21 10.02 -18.15 -12.30
CA THR A 21 10.02 -17.84 -13.73
C THR A 21 8.87 -16.91 -14.07
N LEU A 22 9.18 -15.74 -14.66
CA LEU A 22 8.18 -14.77 -15.11
C LEU A 22 7.42 -15.33 -16.32
N GLN A 23 6.11 -15.54 -16.16
CA GLN A 23 5.24 -15.93 -17.26
C GLN A 23 4.73 -14.72 -18.04
N ARG A 24 4.28 -13.70 -17.30
CA ARG A 24 3.58 -12.56 -17.89
C ARG A 24 3.64 -11.35 -16.97
N ALA A 25 3.86 -10.17 -17.56
CA ALA A 25 3.71 -8.89 -16.91
C ALA A 25 2.53 -8.10 -17.52
N GLU A 26 1.84 -7.30 -16.70
CA GLU A 26 0.72 -6.46 -17.11
C GLU A 26 0.82 -5.09 -16.43
N GLY A 27 0.42 -4.04 -17.16
CA GLY A 27 0.34 -2.69 -16.63
C GLY A 27 -0.68 -1.83 -17.37
N PRO A 28 -1.12 -0.72 -16.77
CA PRO A 28 -2.11 0.17 -17.39
C PRO A 28 -1.54 0.91 -18.61
N PHE A 29 -0.24 1.26 -18.58
CA PHE A 29 0.47 2.01 -19.62
C PHE A 29 1.74 1.30 -20.07
N GLY A 30 2.11 1.47 -21.34
CA GLY A 30 3.30 0.82 -21.93
C GLY A 30 4.63 1.49 -21.57
N PHE A 31 4.64 2.80 -21.33
CA PHE A 31 5.85 3.56 -20.99
C PHE A 31 6.21 3.51 -19.50
N LEU A 32 5.36 2.93 -18.65
CA LEU A 32 5.62 2.73 -17.22
C LEU A 32 5.94 1.26 -16.93
N ASN A 33 6.50 1.01 -15.75
CA ASN A 33 6.71 -0.36 -15.31
C ASN A 33 5.37 -1.11 -15.16
N PRO A 34 5.35 -2.42 -15.48
CA PRO A 34 4.20 -3.26 -15.18
C PRO A 34 3.81 -3.16 -13.70
N THR A 35 2.51 -3.06 -13.41
CA THR A 35 2.00 -3.05 -12.03
C THR A 35 1.71 -4.45 -11.51
N ARG A 36 1.73 -5.46 -12.39
CA ARG A 36 1.42 -6.85 -12.08
C ARG A 36 2.33 -7.80 -12.83
N ALA A 37 2.73 -8.89 -12.19
CA ALA A 37 3.48 -9.95 -12.82
C ALA A 37 3.07 -11.33 -12.26
N HIS A 38 3.08 -12.33 -13.13
CA HIS A 38 2.70 -13.70 -12.83
C HIS A 38 3.96 -14.57 -12.88
N PHE A 39 4.25 -15.27 -11.79
CA PHE A 39 5.41 -16.14 -11.68
C PHE A 39 5.00 -17.57 -11.40
N ASN A 40 5.76 -18.51 -11.97
CA ASN A 40 5.73 -19.91 -11.59
C ASN A 40 6.88 -20.20 -10.64
N HIS A 41 6.65 -21.10 -9.68
CA HIS A 41 7.69 -21.60 -8.80
C HIS A 41 8.11 -23.00 -9.25
N ALA A 42 9.41 -23.26 -9.35
CA ALA A 42 9.96 -24.54 -9.83
C ALA A 42 9.43 -25.74 -9.02
N GLU A 43 9.44 -25.65 -7.69
CA GLU A 43 8.96 -26.72 -6.79
C GLU A 43 7.42 -26.94 -6.85
N LEU A 44 6.65 -25.91 -7.23
CA LEU A 44 5.20 -26.04 -7.42
C LEU A 44 4.86 -26.60 -8.81
N SER A 45 5.80 -26.49 -9.77
CA SER A 45 5.63 -26.93 -11.16
C SER A 45 6.08 -28.39 -11.37
N SER A 46 7.06 -28.87 -10.59
CA SER A 46 7.49 -30.26 -10.61
C SER A 46 6.44 -31.20 -10.03
N ALA A 47 5.74 -30.79 -8.97
CA ALA A 47 4.65 -31.56 -8.36
C ALA A 47 3.44 -31.77 -9.30
N SER A 48 3.24 -30.90 -10.30
CA SER A 48 2.15 -31.06 -11.28
C SER A 48 2.49 -31.97 -12.47
N THR A 49 3.76 -32.35 -12.64
CA THR A 49 4.24 -32.95 -13.90
C THR A 49 4.98 -34.28 -13.73
N SER A 50 5.35 -34.68 -12.51
CA SER A 50 6.19 -35.85 -12.30
C SER A 50 5.57 -36.84 -11.31
N GLY A 51 5.20 -38.02 -11.80
CA GLY A 51 5.14 -39.25 -11.00
C GLY A 51 6.52 -39.82 -10.67
N GLU A 52 7.59 -39.06 -10.86
CA GLU A 52 8.97 -39.46 -10.52
C GLU A 52 9.54 -38.51 -9.48
N ILE A 53 9.73 -39.06 -8.29
CA ILE A 53 10.37 -38.44 -7.13
C ILE A 53 11.87 -38.44 -7.39
N ALA A 54 12.45 -37.26 -7.62
CA ALA A 54 13.87 -37.06 -7.35
C ALA A 54 14.04 -36.83 -5.85
N THR A 55 14.73 -37.75 -5.18
CA THR A 55 15.17 -37.62 -3.79
C THR A 55 16.05 -36.37 -3.64
N PRO A 56 15.77 -35.44 -2.71
CA PRO A 56 16.73 -34.42 -2.35
C PRO A 56 17.93 -35.09 -1.67
N HIS A 57 19.12 -34.75 -2.15
CA HIS A 57 20.39 -35.11 -1.53
C HIS A 57 20.39 -34.64 -0.06
N GLU A 58 20.48 -35.58 0.88
CA GLU A 58 20.85 -35.28 2.25
C GLU A 58 22.28 -34.71 2.23
N SER A 59 22.41 -33.40 2.46
CA SER A 59 23.62 -32.87 3.08
C SER A 59 23.37 -32.87 4.58
N GLY A 60 24.11 -33.73 5.27
CA GLY A 60 24.09 -33.84 6.72
C GLY A 60 24.57 -32.56 7.41
N ASP A 61 24.25 -32.52 8.70
CA ASP A 61 24.44 -31.44 9.68
C ASP A 61 23.43 -30.30 9.62
N ASP A 62 22.31 -30.50 10.32
CA ASP A 62 21.84 -29.55 11.34
C ASP A 62 20.72 -30.18 12.18
N ALA A 63 21.05 -30.55 13.42
CA ALA A 63 20.08 -30.92 14.43
C ALA A 63 19.34 -29.67 14.95
N GLU A 64 18.41 -29.12 14.16
CA GLU A 64 17.49 -28.08 14.63
C GLU A 64 16.13 -28.68 15.02
N VAL A 65 15.83 -28.50 16.30
CA VAL A 65 14.59 -28.82 17.03
C VAL A 65 13.34 -28.71 16.16
N ARG A 66 12.71 -29.86 15.90
CA ARG A 66 11.35 -30.03 15.35
C ARG A 66 10.33 -29.30 16.23
N ARG A 67 10.15 -28.00 16.04
CA ARG A 67 9.07 -27.23 16.67
C ARG A 67 7.79 -27.47 15.90
N GLU A 68 6.87 -28.20 16.50
CA GLU A 68 5.48 -28.26 16.02
C GLU A 68 4.91 -26.83 15.94
N PRO A 69 4.26 -26.47 14.82
CA PRO A 69 3.63 -25.16 14.70
C PRO A 69 2.42 -25.05 15.66
N PRO A 70 2.05 -23.84 16.10
CA PRO A 70 0.89 -23.63 16.96
C PRO A 70 -0.38 -24.19 16.31
N LYS A 71 -1.16 -24.95 17.09
CA LYS A 71 -2.40 -25.68 16.71
C LYS A 71 -3.46 -24.86 15.94
N GLN A 72 -3.35 -23.53 15.91
CA GLN A 72 -4.30 -22.63 15.24
C GLN A 72 -4.15 -22.57 13.71
N ASP A 73 -2.98 -22.86 13.15
CA ASP A 73 -2.73 -22.77 11.70
C ASP A 73 -3.18 -24.03 10.92
N THR A 74 -3.57 -25.09 11.63
CA THR A 74 -3.96 -26.39 11.03
C THR A 74 -5.43 -26.41 10.59
N GLU A 75 -6.33 -25.69 11.27
CA GLU A 75 -7.78 -25.70 10.98
C GLU A 75 -8.22 -24.75 9.84
N SER A 76 -7.33 -23.89 9.34
CA SER A 76 -7.68 -22.87 8.33
C SER A 76 -7.28 -23.19 6.89
N ASN A 77 -6.60 -24.31 6.64
CA ASN A 77 -6.08 -24.62 5.31
C ASN A 77 -7.16 -25.21 4.40
N VAL A 78 -7.09 -24.90 3.11
CA VAL A 78 -8.04 -25.29 2.07
C VAL A 78 -7.27 -26.02 0.97
N PRO A 79 -7.79 -27.16 0.46
CA PRO A 79 -7.17 -27.89 -0.64
C PRO A 79 -7.16 -27.07 -1.94
N ALA A 80 -6.09 -27.22 -2.72
CA ALA A 80 -5.84 -26.49 -3.95
C ALA A 80 -5.25 -27.42 -5.02
N LYS A 81 -5.71 -27.23 -6.25
CA LYS A 81 -5.21 -27.94 -7.44
C LYS A 81 -3.89 -27.38 -7.93
N ASN A 82 -3.82 -26.05 -8.01
CA ASN A 82 -2.66 -25.35 -8.54
C ASN A 82 -2.46 -24.03 -7.78
N VAL A 83 -1.19 -23.69 -7.55
CA VAL A 83 -0.77 -22.46 -6.86
C VAL A 83 0.24 -21.73 -7.75
N ARG A 84 -0.09 -20.49 -8.10
CA ARG A 84 0.81 -19.58 -8.82
C ARG A 84 1.07 -18.34 -8.01
N PHE A 85 2.16 -17.66 -8.29
CA PHE A 85 2.52 -16.43 -7.61
C PHE A 85 2.06 -15.21 -8.40
N LEU A 86 1.46 -14.25 -7.70
CA LEU A 86 1.07 -12.96 -8.26
C LEU A 86 1.86 -11.87 -7.56
N TRP A 87 2.66 -11.16 -8.33
CA TRP A 87 3.26 -9.92 -7.89
C TRP A 87 2.36 -8.74 -8.29
N ARG A 88 2.18 -7.79 -7.38
CA ARG A 88 1.60 -6.48 -7.69
C ARG A 88 2.45 -5.39 -7.04
N SER A 89 2.69 -4.30 -7.75
CA SER A 89 3.57 -3.20 -7.27
C SER A 89 3.12 -2.66 -5.90
N ARG A 90 1.81 -2.37 -5.72
CA ARG A 90 1.25 -1.95 -4.43
C ARG A 90 1.38 -3.00 -3.33
N ASP A 91 1.11 -4.27 -3.64
CA ASP A 91 1.16 -5.33 -2.63
C ASP A 91 2.60 -5.55 -2.18
N ASN A 92 3.56 -5.54 -3.10
CA ASN A 92 4.99 -5.59 -2.81
C ASN A 92 5.45 -4.42 -1.94
N ARG A 93 5.05 -3.18 -2.27
CA ARG A 93 5.36 -2.00 -1.44
C ARG A 93 4.86 -2.14 0.01
N LYS A 94 3.77 -2.88 0.22
CA LYS A 94 3.18 -3.18 1.54
C LYS A 94 3.62 -4.52 2.14
N GLY A 95 4.64 -5.18 1.56
CA GLY A 95 5.14 -6.49 2.01
C GLY A 95 4.14 -7.64 1.88
N ARG A 96 3.17 -7.54 0.97
CA ARG A 96 2.11 -8.53 0.73
C ARG A 96 2.43 -9.34 -0.53
N HIS A 97 2.26 -10.64 -0.42
CA HIS A 97 2.65 -11.61 -1.45
C HIS A 97 1.42 -12.46 -1.84
N PRO A 98 0.56 -12.02 -2.77
CA PRO A 98 -0.67 -12.74 -3.07
C PRO A 98 -0.42 -14.02 -3.88
N LEU A 99 -1.16 -15.08 -3.54
CA LEU A 99 -1.19 -16.34 -4.28
C LEU A 99 -2.41 -16.39 -5.20
N LEU A 100 -2.23 -16.97 -6.38
CA LEU A 100 -3.29 -17.40 -7.28
C LEU A 100 -3.56 -18.87 -7.05
N VAL A 101 -4.67 -19.16 -6.36
CA VAL A 101 -5.08 -20.50 -5.99
C VAL A 101 -6.22 -20.96 -6.89
N GLN A 102 -6.07 -22.15 -7.49
CA GLN A 102 -7.14 -22.83 -8.20
C GLN A 102 -7.75 -23.90 -7.30
N GLU A 103 -9.06 -23.78 -7.02
CA GLU A 103 -9.79 -24.78 -6.25
C GLU A 103 -9.98 -26.07 -7.06
N PRO A 104 -9.90 -27.25 -6.42
CA PRO A 104 -10.15 -28.53 -7.08
C PRO A 104 -11.64 -28.70 -7.37
N LEU A 105 -11.99 -29.28 -8.53
CA LEU A 105 -13.35 -29.74 -8.80
C LEU A 105 -13.66 -31.03 -8.01
N PRO A 106 -14.94 -31.37 -7.76
CA PRO A 106 -15.29 -32.63 -7.09
C PRO A 106 -14.69 -33.83 -7.82
N GLY A 107 -13.84 -34.59 -7.13
CA GLY A 107 -13.13 -35.76 -7.68
C GLY A 107 -11.76 -35.49 -8.30
N GLU A 108 -11.29 -34.24 -8.33
CA GLU A 108 -9.92 -33.91 -8.76
C GLU A 108 -8.93 -33.99 -7.60
N GLU A 109 -7.69 -34.39 -7.90
CA GLU A 109 -6.60 -34.38 -6.93
C GLU A 109 -6.24 -32.95 -6.50
N ALA A 110 -6.00 -32.78 -5.21
CA ALA A 110 -5.58 -31.53 -4.59
C ALA A 110 -4.18 -31.70 -3.98
N PRO A 111 -3.11 -31.56 -4.79
CA PRO A 111 -1.74 -31.75 -4.32
C PRO A 111 -1.28 -30.67 -3.33
N PHE A 112 -1.98 -29.53 -3.26
CA PHE A 112 -1.59 -28.40 -2.41
C PHE A 112 -2.59 -28.09 -1.30
N MET A 113 -2.07 -27.64 -0.15
CA MET A 113 -2.84 -27.05 0.95
C MET A 113 -2.47 -25.58 1.09
N THR A 114 -3.45 -24.69 0.96
CA THR A 114 -3.23 -23.23 0.99
C THR A 114 -3.99 -22.56 2.13
N PRO A 115 -3.55 -21.40 2.65
CA PRO A 115 -4.31 -20.66 3.64
C PRO A 115 -5.65 -20.17 3.08
N ARG A 116 -6.63 -19.99 3.97
CA ARG A 116 -7.93 -19.44 3.61
C ARG A 116 -7.81 -18.08 2.92
N ARG A 117 -8.72 -17.82 1.98
CA ARG A 117 -8.84 -16.51 1.33
C ARG A 117 -9.03 -15.40 2.36
N THR A 118 -8.30 -14.30 2.20
CA THR A 118 -8.37 -13.13 3.08
C THR A 118 -9.74 -12.44 3.07
N SER A 119 -10.55 -12.68 2.03
CA SER A 119 -11.93 -12.19 1.92
C SER A 119 -12.93 -13.03 2.71
N HIS A 120 -12.51 -14.11 3.36
CA HIS A 120 -13.42 -14.92 4.17
C HIS A 120 -13.84 -14.15 5.44
N PRO A 121 -15.12 -14.17 5.85
CA PRO A 121 -15.61 -13.38 6.97
C PRO A 121 -14.82 -13.54 8.27
N LYS A 122 -14.38 -14.77 8.59
CA LYS A 122 -13.52 -15.04 9.75
C LYS A 122 -12.16 -14.32 9.68
N GLU A 123 -11.52 -14.27 8.51
CA GLU A 123 -10.24 -13.56 8.33
C GLU A 123 -10.44 -12.04 8.33
N ILE A 124 -11.55 -11.56 7.76
CA ILE A 124 -11.92 -10.14 7.83
C ILE A 124 -12.10 -9.71 9.29
N LEU A 125 -12.91 -10.44 10.05
CA LEU A 125 -13.16 -10.14 11.47
C LEU A 125 -11.87 -10.18 12.29
N LYS A 126 -11.04 -11.21 12.08
CA LYS A 126 -9.72 -11.31 12.70
C LYS A 126 -8.83 -10.10 12.40
N ASN A 127 -8.83 -9.61 11.16
CA ASN A 127 -8.07 -8.42 10.76
C ASN A 127 -8.65 -7.13 11.36
N ILE A 128 -9.98 -7.02 11.48
CA ILE A 128 -10.63 -5.88 12.15
C ILE A 128 -10.22 -5.84 13.62
N ILE A 129 -10.35 -6.96 14.34
CA ILE A 129 -9.95 -7.05 15.75
C ILE A 129 -8.47 -6.67 15.90
N LYS A 130 -7.59 -7.22 15.06
CA LYS A 130 -6.16 -6.89 15.09
C LYS A 130 -5.86 -5.41 14.86
N THR A 131 -6.63 -4.74 13.99
CA THR A 131 -6.49 -3.30 13.75
C THR A 131 -6.68 -2.49 15.05
N PHE A 132 -7.58 -2.94 15.93
CA PHE A 132 -7.87 -2.28 17.21
C PHE A 132 -7.07 -2.81 18.40
N THR A 133 -6.24 -3.84 18.24
CA THR A 133 -5.51 -4.45 19.38
C THR A 133 -3.99 -4.46 19.24
N TYR A 134 -3.43 -4.40 18.02
CA TYR A 134 -2.01 -4.72 17.80
C TYR A 134 -1.10 -3.52 17.48
N TYR A 135 -1.67 -2.37 17.05
CA TYR A 135 -0.99 -1.08 16.80
C TYR A 135 0.52 -1.18 16.42
N PRO A 136 0.87 -1.69 15.22
CA PRO A 136 2.26 -1.85 14.80
C PRO A 136 2.88 -0.51 14.36
N VAL A 137 3.24 0.32 15.34
CA VAL A 137 3.83 1.66 15.12
C VAL A 137 5.16 1.65 14.36
N TRP A 138 5.84 0.51 14.30
CA TRP A 138 7.07 0.33 13.51
C TRP A 138 6.80 0.16 11.99
N ASP A 139 5.56 -0.13 11.61
CA ASP A 139 5.17 -0.36 10.22
C ASP A 139 4.75 0.96 9.54
N ILE A 140 5.51 1.40 8.55
CA ILE A 140 5.23 2.64 7.81
C ILE A 140 3.92 2.55 7.02
N SER A 141 3.56 1.40 6.45
CA SER A 141 2.25 1.25 5.81
C SER A 141 1.12 1.45 6.81
N TRP A 142 1.31 0.99 8.05
CA TRP A 142 0.34 1.19 9.12
C TRP A 142 0.28 2.66 9.54
N LEU A 143 1.42 3.33 9.73
CA LEU A 143 1.46 4.75 10.06
C LEU A 143 0.83 5.63 8.98
N VAL A 144 1.13 5.37 7.71
CA VAL A 144 0.50 6.07 6.58
C VAL A 144 -1.00 5.91 6.66
N ALA A 145 -1.50 4.68 6.82
CA ALA A 145 -2.94 4.45 6.95
C ALA A 145 -3.54 5.14 8.17
N PHE A 146 -2.86 5.11 9.32
CA PHE A 146 -3.30 5.73 10.56
C PHE A 146 -3.39 7.27 10.43
N ILE A 147 -2.33 7.91 9.94
CA ILE A 147 -2.24 9.36 9.78
C ILE A 147 -3.29 9.87 8.79
N PHE A 148 -3.46 9.23 7.62
CA PHE A 148 -4.49 9.66 6.67
C PHE A 148 -5.90 9.44 7.21
N THR A 149 -6.15 8.35 7.95
CA THR A 149 -7.48 8.10 8.56
C THR A 149 -7.82 9.17 9.59
N TRP A 150 -6.90 9.48 10.50
CA TRP A 150 -7.12 10.54 11.49
C TRP A 150 -7.18 11.93 10.83
N GLY A 151 -6.40 12.16 9.79
CA GLY A 151 -6.51 13.36 8.97
C GLY A 151 -7.91 13.54 8.40
N SER A 152 -8.51 12.49 7.83
CA SER A 152 -9.90 12.51 7.35
C SER A 152 -10.90 12.81 8.47
N VAL A 153 -10.72 12.25 9.68
CA VAL A 153 -11.57 12.57 10.84
C VAL A 153 -11.46 14.05 11.20
N VAL A 154 -10.25 14.61 11.22
CA VAL A 154 -10.05 16.05 11.50
C VAL A 154 -10.71 16.93 10.44
N TRP A 155 -10.67 16.54 9.16
CA TRP A 155 -11.34 17.28 8.10
C TRP A 155 -12.87 17.21 8.17
N VAL A 156 -13.42 16.07 8.57
CA VAL A 156 -14.87 15.96 8.86
C VAL A 156 -15.25 16.87 10.02
N LEU A 157 -14.46 16.90 11.11
CA LEU A 157 -14.67 17.83 12.22
C LEU A 157 -14.53 19.29 11.80
N ASN A 158 -13.53 19.61 10.97
CA ASN A 158 -13.34 20.93 10.38
C ASN A 158 -14.56 21.38 9.58
N SER A 159 -15.13 20.48 8.77
CA SER A 159 -16.35 20.77 8.02
C SER A 159 -17.52 21.08 8.93
N PHE A 160 -17.68 20.40 10.07
CA PHE A 160 -18.70 20.79 11.04
C PHE A 160 -18.48 22.23 11.54
N PHE A 161 -17.26 22.64 11.87
CA PHE A 161 -17.00 24.02 12.31
C PHE A 161 -17.22 25.08 11.22
N VAL A 162 -17.07 24.75 9.94
CA VAL A 162 -17.16 25.72 8.84
C VAL A 162 -18.54 25.70 8.17
N TRP A 163 -19.20 24.55 8.09
CA TRP A 163 -20.45 24.35 7.35
C TRP A 163 -21.69 24.25 8.26
N LEU A 164 -21.59 23.65 9.45
CA LEU A 164 -22.74 23.52 10.34
C LEU A 164 -23.35 24.88 10.74
N PRO A 165 -22.57 25.93 11.06
CA PRO A 165 -23.11 27.26 11.33
C PRO A 165 -23.93 27.84 10.16
N LEU A 166 -23.59 27.48 8.92
CA LEU A 166 -24.31 27.95 7.72
C LEU A 166 -25.68 27.26 7.55
N VAL A 167 -25.82 26.01 8.03
CA VAL A 167 -27.05 25.22 7.91
C VAL A 167 -27.96 25.43 9.12
N ALA A 168 -27.38 25.48 10.31
CA ALA A 168 -28.07 25.62 11.58
C ALA A 168 -27.42 26.74 12.41
N PRO A 169 -27.71 28.03 12.10
CA PRO A 169 -27.13 29.17 12.81
C PRO A 169 -27.39 29.16 14.33
N SER A 170 -28.45 28.47 14.77
CA SER A 170 -28.77 28.30 16.20
C SER A 170 -27.74 27.46 16.98
N THR A 171 -26.84 26.78 16.28
CA THR A 171 -25.77 25.95 16.88
C THR A 171 -24.44 26.69 16.96
N GLU A 172 -24.34 27.88 16.36
CA GLU A 172 -23.10 28.66 16.28
C GLU A 172 -22.67 29.16 17.67
N PHE A 173 -21.38 29.02 17.97
CA PHE A 173 -20.76 29.64 19.14
C PHE A 173 -19.67 30.64 18.75
N ASP A 174 -19.35 31.56 19.67
CA ASP A 174 -18.43 32.67 19.40
C ASP A 174 -17.06 32.17 18.92
N GLY A 175 -16.71 32.55 17.68
CA GLY A 175 -15.43 32.22 17.08
C GLY A 175 -15.30 30.78 16.55
N GLU A 176 -16.41 30.04 16.42
CA GLU A 176 -16.43 28.67 15.90
C GLU A 176 -15.72 28.51 14.56
N ILE A 177 -16.13 29.28 13.55
CA ILE A 177 -15.54 29.22 12.20
C ILE A 177 -14.07 29.66 12.23
N TYR A 178 -13.78 30.72 13.00
CA TYR A 178 -12.46 31.35 13.00
C TYR A 178 -11.41 30.52 13.73
N TYR A 179 -11.68 30.10 14.97
CA TYR A 179 -10.76 29.28 15.77
C TYR A 179 -10.91 27.80 15.43
N GLY A 180 -12.12 27.27 15.47
CA GLY A 180 -12.40 25.85 15.20
C GLY A 180 -12.01 25.47 13.78
N GLY A 181 -12.49 26.22 12.79
CA GLY A 181 -12.13 26.03 11.38
C GLY A 181 -10.63 26.23 11.12
N GLY A 182 -10.05 27.35 11.58
CA GLY A 182 -8.63 27.65 11.34
C GLY A 182 -7.65 26.64 11.96
N VAL A 183 -7.85 26.27 13.22
CA VAL A 183 -6.95 25.34 13.94
C VAL A 183 -7.07 23.92 13.41
N THR A 184 -8.28 23.43 13.15
CA THR A 184 -8.46 22.07 12.61
C THR A 184 -7.96 21.96 11.17
N ALA A 185 -8.09 23.00 10.35
CA ALA A 185 -7.51 23.04 9.01
C ALA A 185 -5.97 22.98 9.07
N PHE A 186 -5.35 23.73 9.99
CA PHE A 186 -3.90 23.67 10.22
C PHE A 186 -3.44 22.26 10.62
N ILE A 187 -4.10 21.64 11.59
CA ILE A 187 -3.78 20.29 12.06
C ILE A 187 -3.95 19.27 10.91
N GLY A 188 -5.08 19.33 10.19
CA GLY A 188 -5.35 18.44 9.06
C GLY A 188 -4.29 18.56 7.95
N ALA A 189 -3.95 19.78 7.55
CA ALA A 189 -3.01 20.05 6.47
C ALA A 189 -1.56 19.73 6.85
N ILE A 190 -1.08 20.26 7.99
CA ILE A 190 0.35 20.19 8.35
C ILE A 190 0.68 18.93 9.12
N VAL A 191 -0.11 18.61 10.15
CA VAL A 191 0.22 17.46 11.01
C VAL A 191 -0.13 16.16 10.30
N PHE A 192 -1.29 16.07 9.64
CA PHE A 192 -1.70 14.81 9.02
C PHE A 192 -1.29 14.69 7.55
N PHE A 193 -1.63 15.65 6.69
CA PHE A 193 -1.36 15.48 5.25
C PHE A 193 0.12 15.59 4.89
N GLU A 194 0.86 16.57 5.42
CA GLU A 194 2.30 16.69 5.12
C GLU A 194 3.10 15.49 5.64
N LEU A 195 2.95 15.15 6.94
CA LEU A 195 3.66 14.01 7.53
C LEU A 195 3.26 12.69 6.85
N GLY A 196 1.97 12.48 6.57
CA GLY A 196 1.49 11.30 5.86
C GLY A 196 2.08 11.17 4.46
N SER A 197 2.23 12.30 3.76
CA SER A 197 2.79 12.34 2.40
C SER A 197 4.28 12.05 2.39
N ILE A 198 5.04 12.56 3.37
CA ILE A 198 6.47 12.25 3.54
C ILE A 198 6.66 10.75 3.77
N LEU A 199 5.89 10.16 4.70
CA LEU A 199 5.98 8.73 4.98
C LEU A 199 5.62 7.86 3.77
N LEU A 200 4.68 8.32 2.94
CA LEU A 200 4.23 7.61 1.76
C LEU A 200 5.27 7.65 0.62
N VAL A 201 6.02 8.74 0.47
CA VAL A 201 7.22 8.77 -0.40
C VAL A 201 8.31 7.85 0.15
N ILE A 202 8.56 7.87 1.46
CA ILE A 202 9.53 7.00 2.13
C ILE A 202 9.17 5.52 1.93
N GLU A 203 7.89 5.15 2.04
CA GLU A 203 7.37 3.80 1.78
C GLU A 203 7.68 3.39 0.33
N ALA A 204 7.46 4.29 -0.64
CA ALA A 204 7.72 4.02 -2.04
C ALA A 204 9.21 3.86 -2.36
N VAL A 205 10.09 4.65 -1.72
CA VAL A 205 11.54 4.55 -1.89
C VAL A 205 12.08 3.25 -1.30
N ASN A 206 11.54 2.81 -0.16
CA ASN A 206 11.96 1.60 0.55
C ASN A 206 11.15 0.35 0.16
N ALA A 207 10.42 0.38 -0.95
CA ALA A 207 9.84 -0.80 -1.56
C ALA A 207 10.98 -1.72 -2.07
N ASP A 208 11.51 -2.56 -1.18
CA ASP A 208 12.64 -3.43 -1.51
C ASP A 208 12.28 -4.36 -2.69
N ASN A 209 13.21 -4.46 -3.63
CA ASN A 209 13.04 -5.09 -4.94
C ASN A 209 13.93 -6.34 -5.11
N SER A 210 14.35 -6.98 -4.02
CA SER A 210 15.13 -8.23 -4.14
C SER A 210 14.95 -9.20 -2.95
N GLY A 211 14.19 -10.28 -3.18
CA GLY A 211 14.48 -11.59 -2.56
C GLY A 211 13.43 -12.22 -1.66
N CYS A 212 12.28 -11.58 -1.40
CA CYS A 212 11.25 -12.17 -0.54
C CYS A 212 10.10 -12.79 -1.33
N PHE A 213 10.10 -14.11 -1.49
CA PHE A 213 8.95 -14.85 -2.02
C PHE A 213 7.72 -14.79 -1.08
N GLY A 214 7.94 -14.56 0.23
CA GLY A 214 6.88 -14.41 1.24
C GLY A 214 6.18 -15.72 1.64
N TRP A 215 6.51 -16.82 0.95
CA TRP A 215 5.96 -18.15 1.16
C TRP A 215 7.09 -19.18 1.29
N ALA A 216 6.81 -20.28 1.97
CA ALA A 216 7.61 -21.48 2.07
C ALA A 216 6.71 -22.68 1.73
N VAL A 217 7.27 -23.70 1.09
CA VAL A 217 6.57 -24.94 0.80
C VAL A 217 7.05 -26.00 1.78
N GLU A 218 6.12 -26.58 2.54
CA GLU A 218 6.37 -27.66 3.49
C GLU A 218 5.75 -28.95 2.97
N GLN A 219 6.46 -30.06 3.02
CA GLN A 219 5.90 -31.37 2.67
C GLN A 219 5.12 -31.93 3.86
N LEU A 220 3.83 -32.22 3.66
CA LEU A 220 3.02 -32.95 4.62
C LEU A 220 3.23 -34.44 4.37
N VAL A 221 3.81 -35.13 5.35
CA VAL A 221 3.87 -36.59 5.38
C VAL A 221 2.55 -37.08 5.95
N ASP A 222 1.63 -37.49 5.07
CA ASP A 222 0.41 -38.21 5.51
C ASP A 222 0.84 -39.64 5.89
N ASN A 223 0.57 -40.06 7.14
CA ASN A 223 0.85 -41.41 7.64
C ASN A 223 -0.08 -42.50 7.05
N GLU A 224 -0.90 -42.16 6.04
CA GLU A 224 -1.74 -43.12 5.35
C GLU A 224 -0.96 -43.78 4.19
N ARG A 225 -0.79 -45.10 4.32
CA ARG A 225 0.08 -46.00 3.54
C ARG A 225 -0.04 -45.99 2.00
N ASN A 226 -0.82 -45.11 1.37
CA ASN A 226 -1.03 -45.07 -0.08
C ASN A 226 -1.34 -43.66 -0.66
N GLY A 227 -1.10 -42.58 0.09
CA GLY A 227 -1.37 -41.22 -0.39
C GLY A 227 -0.13 -40.57 -1.05
N ASN A 228 -0.34 -39.87 -2.18
CA ASN A 228 0.67 -38.95 -2.71
C ASN A 228 0.95 -37.83 -1.68
N PRO A 229 2.22 -37.43 -1.47
CA PRO A 229 2.56 -36.41 -0.49
C PRO A 229 1.91 -35.07 -0.87
N LYS A 230 1.19 -34.45 0.08
CA LYS A 230 0.59 -33.12 -0.11
C LYS A 230 1.58 -32.03 0.27
N LEU A 231 1.65 -30.97 -0.51
CA LEU A 231 2.50 -29.81 -0.25
C LEU A 231 1.69 -28.69 0.40
N ARG A 232 2.15 -28.18 1.54
CA ARG A 232 1.54 -27.06 2.26
C ARG A 232 2.28 -25.78 1.95
N VAL A 233 1.53 -24.73 1.62
CA VAL A 233 2.09 -23.40 1.38
C VAL A 233 1.90 -22.55 2.64
N VAL A 234 3.00 -22.17 3.30
CA VAL A 234 3.02 -21.42 4.57
C VAL A 234 3.73 -20.08 4.39
N ALA A 235 3.31 -19.04 5.12
CA ALA A 235 3.92 -17.72 5.01
C ALA A 235 5.36 -17.74 5.59
N ASN A 236 6.37 -17.42 4.77
CA ASN A 236 7.76 -17.36 5.20
C ASN A 236 8.08 -15.95 5.74
N ARG A 237 7.87 -15.76 7.05
CA ARG A 237 8.10 -14.47 7.70
C ARG A 237 9.56 -14.16 7.97
N HIS A 238 10.41 -15.18 8.07
CA HIS A 238 11.82 -15.02 8.47
C HIS A 238 12.73 -14.58 7.32
N HIS A 239 12.38 -14.91 6.08
CA HIS A 239 13.14 -14.51 4.88
C HIS A 239 12.60 -13.24 4.23
N CYS A 240 11.58 -12.62 4.84
CA CYS A 240 10.98 -11.40 4.33
C CYS A 240 11.80 -10.18 4.74
N ARG A 241 12.41 -9.53 3.75
CA ARG A 241 13.29 -8.35 3.93
C ARG A 241 12.54 -7.02 3.95
N HIS A 242 11.22 -7.02 3.75
CA HIS A 242 10.42 -5.80 3.88
C HIS A 242 10.46 -5.25 5.31
N HIS A 243 10.50 -3.92 5.45
CA HIS A 243 10.60 -3.24 6.75
C HIS A 243 9.43 -3.57 7.69
N HIS A 244 8.26 -3.96 7.17
CA HIS A 244 7.09 -4.37 7.96
C HIS A 244 7.36 -5.49 8.98
N GLN A 245 8.35 -6.36 8.72
CA GLN A 245 8.69 -7.46 9.64
C GLN A 245 9.67 -7.05 10.74
N ASN A 246 10.34 -5.90 10.61
CA ASN A 246 11.26 -5.42 11.63
C ASN A 246 10.47 -4.76 12.78
N ARG A 247 10.24 -5.53 13.84
CA ARG A 247 9.55 -5.04 15.05
C ARG A 247 10.48 -4.28 16.00
N ALA A 248 11.79 -4.39 15.80
CA ALA A 248 12.78 -3.86 16.74
C ALA A 248 13.17 -2.41 16.42
N ASN A 249 13.12 -2.01 15.15
CA ASN A 249 13.51 -0.66 14.72
C ASN A 249 12.50 -0.06 13.74
N PHE A 250 12.22 1.23 13.91
CA PHE A 250 11.42 2.05 12.99
C PHE A 250 12.09 2.19 11.62
N VAL A 251 13.42 2.26 11.63
CA VAL A 251 14.27 2.50 10.48
C VAL A 251 15.59 1.76 10.70
N GLY A 252 15.98 0.90 9.75
CA GLY A 252 17.34 0.38 9.68
C GLY A 252 17.53 -1.08 10.12
N LYS A 253 18.33 -1.75 9.26
CA LYS A 253 18.82 -3.14 9.23
C LYS A 253 17.73 -4.22 9.15
N PRO A 254 17.81 -5.16 8.18
CA PRO A 254 16.99 -6.37 8.22
C PRO A 254 17.25 -7.11 9.53
N SER A 255 16.23 -7.82 10.04
CA SER A 255 16.35 -8.63 11.26
C SER A 255 17.59 -9.51 11.20
N ALA A 256 18.39 -9.57 12.28
CA ALA A 256 19.63 -10.36 12.33
C ALA A 256 19.42 -11.83 11.95
N SER A 257 18.22 -12.39 12.21
CA SER A 257 17.84 -13.74 11.80
C SER A 257 17.74 -13.95 10.28
N ALA A 258 17.56 -12.89 9.49
CA ALA A 258 17.59 -12.93 8.04
C ALA A 258 19.02 -12.85 7.48
N LEU A 259 20.00 -12.44 8.30
CA LEU A 259 21.42 -12.35 7.92
C LEU A 259 22.16 -13.68 8.12
N THR A 260 21.81 -14.44 9.16
CA THR A 260 22.59 -15.62 9.59
C THR A 260 22.47 -16.81 8.63
N LYS A 261 21.37 -16.94 7.87
CA LYS A 261 21.16 -18.08 6.95
C LYS A 261 21.61 -17.80 5.50
N THR A 262 22.01 -16.56 5.18
CA THR A 262 22.47 -16.18 3.83
C THR A 262 23.98 -16.32 3.64
N GLN A 263 24.77 -16.50 4.71
CA GLN A 263 26.22 -16.77 4.56
C GLN A 263 26.50 -18.17 3.97
N SER A 264 25.54 -19.11 4.05
CA SER A 264 25.69 -20.47 3.54
C SER A 264 25.11 -20.68 2.14
N ALA A 265 24.40 -19.70 1.56
CA ALA A 265 23.80 -19.82 0.24
C ALA A 265 23.89 -18.49 -0.54
N SER A 266 24.78 -18.48 -1.54
CA SER A 266 25.04 -17.44 -2.55
C SER A 266 26.10 -16.39 -2.21
N ASN A 267 27.30 -16.61 -2.77
CA ASN A 267 28.28 -15.58 -3.12
C ASN A 267 27.73 -14.71 -4.28
N SER A 268 26.59 -14.04 -4.07
CA SER A 268 26.08 -13.04 -5.01
C SER A 268 26.41 -11.64 -4.48
N VAL A 269 27.48 -11.08 -5.04
CA VAL A 269 27.91 -9.70 -4.85
C VAL A 269 26.89 -8.78 -5.52
N ASN A 270 25.80 -8.43 -4.84
CA ASN A 270 24.99 -7.26 -5.17
C ASN A 270 24.33 -6.71 -3.91
N GLY A 271 24.75 -5.49 -3.55
CA GLY A 271 24.63 -4.90 -2.22
C GLY A 271 23.27 -4.98 -1.57
N GLU A 272 23.29 -5.40 -0.30
CA GLU A 272 22.20 -5.29 0.65
C GLU A 272 21.69 -3.84 0.67
N LYS A 273 20.50 -3.58 0.12
CA LYS A 273 19.92 -2.24 0.18
C LYS A 273 19.45 -1.97 1.60
N HIS A 274 20.30 -1.30 2.37
CA HIS A 274 19.92 -0.67 3.62
C HIS A 274 18.87 0.40 3.39
N TRP A 275 18.10 0.67 4.44
CA TRP A 275 17.11 1.74 4.50
C TRP A 275 17.59 3.04 3.83
N GLN A 276 16.79 3.56 2.90
CA GLN A 276 17.11 4.75 2.12
C GLN A 276 16.16 5.89 2.48
N TRP A 277 16.72 6.97 3.02
CA TRP A 277 15.97 8.20 3.29
C TRP A 277 15.80 9.06 2.04
N PHE A 278 16.83 9.10 1.19
CA PHE A 278 16.83 9.87 -0.06
C PHE A 278 17.30 8.98 -1.21
N PRO A 279 16.53 8.88 -2.30
CA PRO A 279 16.94 8.12 -3.47
C PRO A 279 18.10 8.82 -4.18
N SER A 280 18.99 8.03 -4.80
CA SER A 280 20.03 8.60 -5.65
C SER A 280 19.40 9.26 -6.89
N TRP A 281 20.00 10.33 -7.42
CA TRP A 281 19.53 10.98 -8.65
C TRP A 281 19.44 10.02 -9.84
N HIS A 282 20.35 9.05 -9.90
CA HIS A 282 20.33 8.00 -10.90
C HIS A 282 19.11 7.08 -10.72
N ASP A 283 18.89 6.54 -9.51
CA ASP A 283 17.73 5.68 -9.25
C ASP A 283 16.40 6.42 -9.43
N LEU A 284 16.35 7.71 -9.11
CA LEU A 284 15.18 8.55 -9.32
C LEU A 284 14.82 8.60 -10.80
N ARG A 285 15.78 8.93 -11.66
CA ARG A 285 15.56 9.09 -13.10
C ARG A 285 15.28 7.77 -13.82
N THR A 286 15.96 6.70 -13.42
CA THR A 286 15.86 5.42 -14.13
C THR A 286 14.74 4.54 -13.58
N HIS A 287 14.58 4.45 -12.25
CA HIS A 287 13.62 3.54 -11.63
C HIS A 287 12.34 4.24 -11.18
N TYR A 288 12.45 5.21 -10.28
CA TYR A 288 11.28 5.73 -9.56
C TYR A 288 10.32 6.53 -10.45
N LEU A 289 10.81 7.20 -11.50
CA LEU A 289 9.95 7.87 -12.49
C LEU A 289 9.05 6.91 -13.29
N HIS A 290 9.36 5.61 -13.33
CA HIS A 290 8.57 4.61 -14.04
C HIS A 290 7.63 3.82 -13.10
N GLU A 291 7.71 4.05 -11.78
CA GLU A 291 6.88 3.39 -10.77
C GLU A 291 5.68 4.26 -10.38
N LEU A 292 4.46 3.76 -10.65
CA LEU A 292 3.23 4.48 -10.35
C LEU A 292 3.09 4.82 -8.87
N GLY A 293 3.50 3.92 -7.97
CA GLY A 293 3.42 4.14 -6.54
C GLY A 293 4.28 5.32 -6.05
N PHE A 294 5.45 5.53 -6.67
CA PHE A 294 6.32 6.67 -6.36
C PHE A 294 5.78 7.96 -6.96
N LEU A 295 5.34 7.94 -8.22
CA LEU A 295 4.73 9.11 -8.87
C LEU A 295 3.49 9.60 -8.11
N ALA A 296 2.64 8.66 -7.67
CA ALA A 296 1.48 8.97 -6.84
C ALA A 296 1.90 9.63 -5.52
N GLY A 297 2.96 9.14 -4.88
CA GLY A 297 3.47 9.73 -3.64
C GLY A 297 4.12 11.08 -3.81
N ALA A 298 4.87 11.28 -4.89
CA ALA A 298 5.45 12.58 -5.22
C ALA A 298 4.36 13.63 -5.51
N ALA A 299 3.31 13.26 -6.25
CA ALA A 299 2.15 14.12 -6.48
C ALA A 299 1.40 14.43 -5.18
N GLN A 300 1.26 13.45 -4.28
CA GLN A 300 0.65 13.64 -2.96
C GLN A 300 1.46 14.62 -2.11
N LEU A 301 2.79 14.45 -2.03
CA LEU A 301 3.67 15.32 -1.26
C LEU A 301 3.67 16.75 -1.83
N PHE A 302 3.81 16.90 -3.15
CA PHE A 302 3.68 18.21 -3.79
C PHE A 302 2.33 18.87 -3.46
N GLY A 303 1.24 18.11 -3.59
CA GLY A 303 -0.11 18.57 -3.24
C GLY A 303 -0.20 19.01 -1.78
N ALA A 304 0.33 18.20 -0.86
CA ALA A 304 0.30 18.46 0.58
C ALA A 304 1.13 19.68 0.97
N THR A 305 2.32 19.84 0.39
CA THR A 305 3.19 20.99 0.69
C THR A 305 2.55 22.30 0.22
N VAL A 306 1.96 22.31 -0.98
CA VAL A 306 1.27 23.50 -1.50
C VAL A 306 -0.02 23.75 -0.72
N PHE A 307 -0.83 22.72 -0.48
CA PHE A 307 -2.03 22.82 0.35
C PHE A 307 -1.68 23.29 1.77
N GLY A 308 -0.54 22.87 2.32
CA GLY A 308 -0.05 23.23 3.65
C GLY A 308 0.12 24.74 3.83
N VAL A 309 0.46 25.48 2.77
CA VAL A 309 0.48 26.95 2.81
C VAL A 309 -0.88 27.50 3.25
N SER A 310 -1.97 26.93 2.72
CA SER A 310 -3.33 27.30 3.13
C SER A 310 -3.65 26.89 4.57
N GLY A 311 -3.10 25.77 5.04
CA GLY A 311 -3.23 25.34 6.44
C GLY A 311 -2.57 26.31 7.42
N PHE A 312 -1.39 26.83 7.09
CA PHE A 312 -0.75 27.88 7.88
C PHE A 312 -1.54 29.19 7.85
N THR A 313 -2.02 29.59 6.68
CA THR A 313 -2.75 30.86 6.53
C THR A 313 -4.17 30.82 7.08
N ALA A 314 -4.72 29.62 7.30
CA ALA A 314 -5.99 29.40 8.00
C ALA A 314 -5.94 29.80 9.49
N LEU A 315 -4.75 29.85 10.09
CA LEU A 315 -4.62 30.07 11.53
C LEU A 315 -5.16 31.44 11.97
N PRO A 316 -5.81 31.47 13.15
CA PRO A 316 -6.13 32.72 13.82
C PRO A 316 -4.90 33.61 13.98
N GLY A 317 -5.00 34.86 13.54
CA GLY A 317 -3.92 35.85 13.58
C GLY A 317 -3.18 36.00 12.26
N ILE A 318 -3.21 35.01 11.36
CA ILE A 318 -2.69 35.16 10.00
C ILE A 318 -3.83 35.52 9.06
N ASN A 319 -4.91 34.72 9.06
CA ASN A 319 -6.03 34.90 8.14
C ASN A 319 -6.63 36.33 8.20
N ASN A 320 -6.76 36.87 9.42
CA ASN A 320 -7.33 38.20 9.66
C ASN A 320 -6.52 39.37 9.11
N HIS A 321 -5.23 39.14 8.82
CA HIS A 321 -4.34 40.15 8.27
C HIS A 321 -4.15 40.00 6.75
N LEU A 322 -4.82 39.04 6.10
CA LEU A 322 -4.77 38.83 4.66
C LEU A 322 -5.69 39.79 3.88
N THR A 323 -5.58 41.08 4.20
CA THR A 323 -6.25 42.14 3.47
C THR A 323 -5.24 42.91 2.60
N PRO A 324 -5.60 43.31 1.36
CA PRO A 324 -6.88 43.13 0.67
C PRO A 324 -7.00 41.76 -0.02
N GLN A 325 -8.20 41.44 -0.55
CA GLN A 325 -8.64 40.12 -1.03
C GLN A 325 -7.64 39.34 -1.90
N TRP A 326 -6.84 40.01 -2.74
CA TRP A 326 -5.85 39.31 -3.56
C TRP A 326 -4.81 38.56 -2.71
N ARG A 327 -4.50 39.06 -1.49
CA ARG A 327 -3.59 38.38 -0.55
C ARG A 327 -4.24 37.11 0.00
N LEU A 328 -5.53 37.17 0.37
CA LEU A 328 -6.28 35.99 0.79
C LEU A 328 -6.36 34.94 -0.33
N ASN A 329 -6.69 35.37 -1.55
CA ASN A 329 -6.75 34.46 -2.70
C ASN A 329 -5.39 33.81 -2.98
N ALA A 330 -4.30 34.59 -2.94
CA ALA A 330 -2.95 34.07 -3.20
C ALA A 330 -2.42 33.16 -2.09
N ALA A 331 -2.70 33.46 -0.83
CA ALA A 331 -2.10 32.79 0.32
C ALA A 331 -2.97 31.65 0.89
N TYR A 332 -4.29 31.68 0.67
CA TYR A 332 -5.22 30.70 1.22
C TYR A 332 -5.92 29.88 0.11
N TRP A 333 -6.62 30.52 -0.82
CA TRP A 333 -7.48 29.79 -1.77
C TRP A 333 -6.74 29.12 -2.94
N ILE A 334 -5.84 29.83 -3.62
CA ILE A 334 -5.08 29.28 -4.76
C ILE A 334 -4.24 28.06 -4.34
N PRO A 335 -3.53 28.08 -3.20
CA PRO A 335 -2.80 26.90 -2.74
C PRO A 335 -3.71 25.69 -2.47
N GLN A 336 -4.95 25.88 -2.01
CA GLN A 336 -5.90 24.76 -1.86
C GLN A 336 -6.28 24.13 -3.20
N VAL A 337 -6.51 24.95 -4.24
CA VAL A 337 -6.86 24.43 -5.58
C VAL A 337 -5.68 23.66 -6.19
N ILE A 338 -4.47 24.21 -6.10
CA ILE A 338 -3.26 23.56 -6.61
C ILE A 338 -2.96 22.28 -5.83
N GLY A 339 -3.05 22.35 -4.50
CA GLY A 339 -2.85 21.22 -3.60
C GLY A 339 -3.85 20.10 -3.83
N GLY A 340 -5.14 20.45 -3.91
CA GLY A 340 -6.25 19.54 -4.24
C GLY A 340 -6.09 18.88 -5.61
N SER A 341 -5.61 19.64 -6.61
CA SER A 341 -5.27 19.08 -7.92
C SER A 341 -4.14 18.04 -7.83
N GLY A 342 -3.14 18.27 -6.98
CA GLY A 342 -2.10 17.28 -6.66
C GLY A 342 -2.66 16.00 -6.05
N PHE A 343 -3.61 16.13 -5.11
CA PHE A 343 -4.32 14.99 -4.50
C PHE A 343 -5.17 14.22 -5.51
N ILE A 344 -5.81 14.90 -6.47
CA ILE A 344 -6.56 14.27 -7.57
C ILE A 344 -5.61 13.41 -8.42
N VAL A 345 -4.45 13.97 -8.80
CA VAL A 345 -3.44 13.25 -9.58
C VAL A 345 -2.94 12.04 -8.81
N SER A 346 -2.57 12.22 -7.53
CA SER A 346 -2.11 11.12 -6.67
C SER A 346 -3.12 9.98 -6.57
N SER A 347 -4.37 10.33 -6.24
CA SER A 347 -5.46 9.36 -6.05
C SER A 347 -5.75 8.60 -7.34
N THR A 348 -5.72 9.28 -8.48
CA THR A 348 -5.89 8.66 -9.80
C THR A 348 -4.76 7.67 -10.10
N LEU A 349 -3.49 8.04 -9.82
CA LEU A 349 -2.33 7.16 -10.02
C LEU A 349 -2.39 5.93 -9.11
N TYR A 350 -2.81 6.07 -7.85
CA TYR A 350 -3.03 4.93 -6.94
C TYR A 350 -4.19 4.03 -7.38
N MET A 351 -5.27 4.59 -7.93
CA MET A 351 -6.33 3.79 -8.55
C MET A 351 -5.76 2.96 -9.71
N LEU A 352 -5.02 3.60 -10.61
CA LEU A 352 -4.43 2.96 -11.80
C LEU A 352 -3.40 1.88 -11.43
N GLU A 353 -2.64 2.07 -10.35
CA GLU A 353 -1.71 1.08 -9.83
C GLU A 353 -2.41 -0.23 -9.44
N THR A 354 -3.63 -0.16 -8.90
CA THR A 354 -4.39 -1.34 -8.45
C THR A 354 -5.17 -2.04 -9.57
N GLN A 355 -5.47 -1.33 -10.66
CA GLN A 355 -6.27 -1.83 -11.77
C GLN A 355 -5.45 -2.67 -12.75
N GLN A 356 -6.09 -3.63 -13.42
CA GLN A 356 -5.45 -4.42 -14.50
C GLN A 356 -5.28 -3.59 -15.77
N LYS A 357 -6.29 -2.80 -16.09
CA LYS A 357 -6.37 -1.95 -17.27
C LYS A 357 -6.89 -0.61 -16.82
N TRP A 358 -6.39 0.46 -17.41
CA TRP A 358 -6.79 1.84 -17.08
C TRP A 358 -8.32 2.06 -17.12
N TRP A 359 -9.05 1.32 -17.96
CA TRP A 359 -10.51 1.43 -18.11
C TRP A 359 -11.30 0.43 -17.26
N LYS A 360 -10.65 -0.56 -16.64
CA LYS A 360 -11.35 -1.63 -15.90
C LYS A 360 -11.16 -1.44 -14.39
N PRO A 361 -12.17 -0.92 -13.67
CA PRO A 361 -12.06 -0.71 -12.23
C PRO A 361 -11.92 -2.02 -11.45
N ALA A 362 -11.15 -1.96 -10.36
CA ALA A 362 -10.85 -3.11 -9.52
C ALA A 362 -11.67 -3.07 -8.22
N LEU A 363 -13.00 -3.05 -8.35
CA LEU A 363 -13.95 -2.90 -7.24
C LEU A 363 -13.83 -3.98 -6.14
N HIS A 364 -13.19 -5.11 -6.44
CA HIS A 364 -12.95 -6.19 -5.49
C HIS A 364 -11.71 -5.97 -4.61
N LEU A 365 -10.91 -4.93 -4.88
CA LEU A 365 -9.68 -4.64 -4.14
C LEU A 365 -9.89 -3.47 -3.20
N LEU A 366 -9.64 -3.69 -1.91
CA LEU A 366 -9.66 -2.63 -0.89
C LEU A 366 -8.74 -1.46 -1.24
N GLY A 367 -7.61 -1.74 -1.89
CA GLY A 367 -6.67 -0.71 -2.33
C GLY A 367 -7.24 0.26 -3.35
N TRP A 368 -8.15 -0.21 -4.20
CA TRP A 368 -8.83 0.63 -5.17
C TRP A 368 -9.81 1.57 -4.48
N HIS A 369 -10.59 1.05 -3.52
CA HIS A 369 -11.54 1.86 -2.74
C HIS A 369 -10.85 2.97 -1.95
N ILE A 370 -9.70 2.69 -1.32
CA ILE A 370 -8.93 3.72 -0.61
C ILE A 370 -8.58 4.88 -1.56
N ALA A 371 -8.06 4.57 -2.75
CA ALA A 371 -7.70 5.59 -3.72
C ALA A 371 -8.94 6.31 -4.30
N PHE A 372 -10.05 5.61 -4.49
CA PHE A 372 -11.31 6.18 -4.97
C PHE A 372 -11.92 7.17 -3.97
N TRP A 373 -12.02 6.82 -2.69
CA TRP A 373 -12.56 7.74 -1.67
C TRP A 373 -11.63 8.94 -1.44
N ASN A 374 -10.32 8.74 -1.49
CA ASN A 374 -9.37 9.85 -1.48
C ASN A 374 -9.54 10.76 -2.70
N LEU A 375 -9.88 10.23 -3.87
CA LEU A 375 -10.19 11.03 -5.06
C LEU A 375 -11.43 11.90 -4.85
N VAL A 376 -12.48 11.37 -4.22
CA VAL A 376 -13.70 12.12 -3.89
C VAL A 376 -13.36 13.30 -2.97
N GLY A 377 -12.62 13.06 -1.88
CA GLY A 377 -12.20 14.14 -0.98
C GLY A 377 -11.23 15.13 -1.65
N ALA A 378 -10.37 14.68 -2.56
CA ALA A 378 -9.50 15.56 -3.34
C ALA A 378 -10.29 16.53 -4.24
N PHE A 379 -11.40 16.07 -4.84
CA PHE A 379 -12.34 16.96 -5.52
C PHE A 379 -13.01 17.94 -4.54
N GLY A 380 -13.35 17.48 -3.34
CA GLY A 380 -13.85 18.32 -2.25
C GLY A 380 -12.91 19.48 -1.93
N PHE A 381 -11.64 19.21 -1.62
CA PHE A 381 -10.63 20.24 -1.37
C PHE A 381 -10.42 21.20 -2.53
N THR A 382 -10.39 20.67 -3.76
CA THR A 382 -10.23 21.51 -4.96
C THR A 382 -11.43 22.43 -5.15
N LEU A 383 -12.64 21.92 -4.95
CA LEU A 383 -13.88 22.67 -5.07
C LEU A 383 -14.04 23.71 -3.95
N CYS A 384 -13.66 23.36 -2.72
CA CYS A 384 -13.59 24.27 -1.58
C CYS A 384 -12.74 25.50 -1.92
N GLY A 385 -11.52 25.28 -2.44
CA GLY A 385 -10.63 26.35 -2.89
C GLY A 385 -11.21 27.17 -4.03
N ALA A 386 -11.77 26.51 -5.04
CA ALA A 386 -12.26 27.16 -6.26
C ALA A 386 -13.50 28.04 -5.98
N LEU A 387 -14.44 27.54 -5.19
CA LEU A 387 -15.66 28.25 -4.83
C LEU A 387 -15.43 29.30 -3.75
N GLY A 388 -14.47 29.08 -2.85
CA GLY A 388 -14.08 30.04 -1.82
C GLY A 388 -13.65 31.40 -2.39
N MET A 389 -13.03 31.41 -3.57
CA MET A 389 -12.66 32.65 -4.27
C MET A 389 -13.86 33.46 -4.77
N ALA A 390 -15.05 32.86 -4.91
CA ALA A 390 -16.28 33.53 -5.31
C ALA A 390 -17.04 34.08 -4.10
N TYR A 391 -16.37 34.87 -3.26
CA TYR A 391 -16.89 35.42 -1.99
C TYR A 391 -18.16 36.28 -2.12
N ASN A 392 -18.40 36.87 -3.29
CA ASN A 392 -19.62 37.67 -3.55
C ASN A 392 -20.87 36.82 -3.78
N ASN A 393 -20.76 35.48 -3.83
CA ASN A 393 -21.88 34.59 -4.06
C ASN A 393 -22.10 33.71 -2.83
N SER A 394 -23.22 33.92 -2.13
CA SER A 394 -23.59 33.16 -0.93
C SER A 394 -23.73 31.67 -1.21
N GLY A 395 -24.23 31.28 -2.39
CA GLY A 395 -24.30 29.89 -2.81
C GLY A 395 -22.91 29.27 -3.00
N ALA A 396 -21.94 30.03 -3.51
CA ALA A 396 -20.56 29.55 -3.65
C ALA A 396 -19.89 29.34 -2.28
N GLN A 397 -20.11 30.23 -1.31
CA GLN A 397 -19.57 30.09 0.04
C GLN A 397 -20.19 28.90 0.78
N PHE A 398 -21.51 28.69 0.62
CA PHE A 398 -22.19 27.51 1.16
C PHE A 398 -21.60 26.20 0.60
N GLN A 399 -21.42 26.14 -0.72
CA GLN A 399 -20.84 24.97 -1.39
C GLN A 399 -19.35 24.79 -1.08
N ALA A 400 -18.60 25.88 -0.83
CA ALA A 400 -17.21 25.79 -0.41
C ALA A 400 -17.07 25.12 0.96
N GLY A 401 -17.93 25.48 1.93
CA GLY A 401 -17.96 24.82 3.25
C GLY A 401 -18.43 23.36 3.18
N LEU A 402 -19.43 23.07 2.35
CA LEU A 402 -19.89 21.70 2.12
C LEU A 402 -18.83 20.82 1.45
N ALA A 403 -18.07 21.37 0.52
CA ALA A 403 -17.01 20.65 -0.18
C ALA A 403 -15.88 20.20 0.74
N THR A 404 -15.69 20.85 1.90
CA THR A 404 -14.75 20.42 2.95
C THR A 404 -15.17 19.13 3.64
N PHE A 405 -16.46 18.74 3.55
CA PHE A 405 -16.97 17.50 4.15
C PHE A 405 -16.59 16.25 3.35
N TRP A 406 -16.43 16.40 2.04
CA TRP A 406 -16.17 15.31 1.09
C TRP A 406 -14.80 14.71 1.34
#